data_AF-A0A935B1A5-F1
#
_entry.id   AF-A0A935B1A5-F1
#
_cell.length_a   1.000
_cell.length_b   1.000
_cell.length_c   1.000
_cell.angle_alpha   90.00
_cell.angle_beta   90.00
_cell.angle_gamma   90.00
#
_symmetry.space_group_name_H-M   'P 1'
#
loop_
_entity.id
_entity.type
_entity.pdbx_description
1 polymer ?
#
loop_
_entity_poly.entity_id
_entity_poly.type
_entity_poly.pdbx_seq_one_letter_code
_entity_poly.pdbx_strand_id
1 'polypeptide(L)'
;MPPTRPISPVAREAAALLGQRVRLGRRERRWTVAEFAERVGVSHVTITKVERGDPTVALGTAFEAAALVGVTLFDDDPTRRRIEAEGISNRLAVLPRPLGHRTPENDF
;
A
#
# COMPACT_ATOMS: atom_id res chain seq x y z
N MET A 1 2.84 -1.37 24.38
CA MET A 1 2.10 -0.69 23.29
C MET A 1 3.07 -0.54 22.13
N PRO A 2 2.79 -1.06 20.91
CA PRO A 2 3.72 -0.91 19.80
C PRO A 2 3.90 0.60 19.48
N PRO A 3 5.12 1.04 19.09
CA PRO A 3 5.38 2.45 18.86
C PRO A 3 4.47 2.98 17.74
N THR A 4 3.70 4.02 18.03
CA THR A 4 2.91 4.77 17.05
C THR A 4 3.87 5.47 16.11
N ARG A 5 4.08 4.89 14.92
CA ARG A 5 4.89 5.52 13.88
C ARG A 5 4.18 6.79 13.40
N PRO A 6 4.85 7.96 13.40
CA PRO A 6 4.27 9.17 12.84
C PRO A 6 4.04 8.97 11.35
N ILE A 7 2.85 9.32 10.88
CA ILE A 7 2.45 9.21 9.47
C ILE A 7 2.32 10.62 8.92
N SER A 8 2.99 10.88 7.80
CA SER A 8 2.96 12.19 7.16
C SER A 8 1.55 12.55 6.69
N PRO A 9 1.21 13.85 6.59
CA PRO A 9 -0.09 14.28 6.05
C PRO A 9 -0.37 13.69 4.67
N VAL A 10 0.63 13.71 3.78
CA VAL A 10 0.53 13.12 2.42
C VAL A 10 0.18 11.64 2.45
N ALA A 11 0.82 10.85 3.32
CA ALA A 11 0.52 9.43 3.44
C ALA A 11 -0.89 9.17 3.97
N ARG A 12 -1.37 10.00 4.90
CA ARG A 12 -2.73 9.90 5.44
C ARG A 12 -3.78 10.26 4.38
N GLU A 13 -3.54 11.31 3.61
CA GLU A 13 -4.41 11.73 2.51
C GLU A 13 -4.48 10.67 1.41
N ALA A 14 -3.33 10.13 1.00
CA ALA A 14 -3.26 9.06 0.01
C ALA A 14 -3.99 7.78 0.48
N ALA A 15 -3.80 7.38 1.74
CA ALA A 15 -4.50 6.23 2.31
C ALA A 15 -6.02 6.45 2.36
N ALA A 16 -6.48 7.64 2.78
CA ALA A 16 -7.89 8.00 2.79
C ALA A 16 -8.50 7.99 1.38
N LEU A 17 -7.78 8.52 0.38
CA LEU A 17 -8.20 8.50 -1.02
C LEU A 17 -8.32 7.06 -1.54
N LEU A 18 -7.32 6.21 -1.28
CA LEU A 18 -7.36 4.80 -1.65
C LEU A 18 -8.58 4.09 -1.03
N GLY A 19 -8.80 4.27 0.28
CA GLY A 19 -9.93 3.67 0.98
C GLY A 19 -11.29 4.09 0.41
N GLN A 20 -11.44 5.36 0.03
CA GLN A 20 -12.65 5.85 -0.63
C GLN A 20 -12.86 5.21 -2.00
N ARG A 21 -11.82 5.08 -2.83
CA ARG A 21 -11.90 4.43 -4.14
C ARG A 21 -12.27 2.94 -4.00
N VAL A 22 -11.70 2.26 -3.01
CA VAL A 22 -12.05 0.85 -2.71
C VAL A 22 -13.52 0.74 -2.32
N ARG A 23 -13.99 1.60 -1.41
CA ARG A 23 -15.39 1.64 -0.96
C ARG A 23 -16.35 1.92 -2.10
N LEU A 24 -16.00 2.84 -3.00
CA LEU A 24 -16.78 3.14 -4.21
C LEU A 24 -16.88 1.89 -5.09
N GLY A 25 -15.75 1.28 -5.46
CA GLY A 25 -15.74 0.12 -6.36
C GLY A 25 -16.47 -1.10 -5.78
N ARG A 26 -16.44 -1.31 -4.46
CA ARG A 26 -17.26 -2.33 -3.79
C ARG A 26 -18.75 -2.03 -3.92
N ARG A 27 -19.16 -0.77 -3.68
CA ARG A 27 -20.57 -0.35 -3.76
C ARG A 27 -21.12 -0.44 -5.18
N GLU A 28 -20.34 -0.08 -6.19
CA GLU A 28 -20.73 -0.23 -7.60
C GLU A 28 -21.01 -1.70 -7.97
N ARG A 29 -20.27 -2.63 -7.36
CA ARG A 29 -20.47 -4.09 -7.50
C ARG A 29 -21.57 -4.65 -6.58
N ARG A 30 -22.17 -3.82 -5.74
CA ARG A 30 -23.21 -4.17 -4.75
C ARG A 30 -22.77 -5.24 -3.74
N TRP A 31 -21.48 -5.35 -3.45
CA TRP A 31 -20.98 -6.28 -2.44
C TRP A 31 -21.12 -5.71 -1.03
N THR A 32 -21.55 -6.54 -0.09
CA THR A 32 -21.46 -6.28 1.34
C THR A 32 -19.99 -6.29 1.79
N VAL A 33 -19.72 -5.75 2.98
CA VAL A 33 -18.36 -5.77 3.56
C VAL A 33 -17.90 -7.22 3.79
N ALA A 34 -18.81 -8.12 4.22
CA ALA A 34 -18.50 -9.52 4.47
C ALA A 34 -18.14 -10.27 3.18
N GLU A 35 -18.96 -10.12 2.14
CA GLU A 35 -18.71 -10.70 0.81
C GLU A 35 -17.40 -10.22 0.21
N PHE A 36 -17.07 -8.94 0.39
CA PHE A 36 -15.82 -8.41 -0.11
C PHE A 36 -14.62 -8.91 0.70
N ALA A 37 -14.77 -9.02 2.03
CA ALA A 37 -13.74 -9.57 2.91
C ALA A 37 -13.40 -11.03 2.58
N GLU A 38 -14.42 -11.84 2.29
CA GLU A 38 -14.25 -13.22 1.84
C GLU A 38 -13.46 -13.28 0.52
N ARG A 39 -13.79 -12.44 -0.47
CA ARG A 39 -13.08 -12.38 -1.75
C ARG A 39 -11.62 -11.96 -1.61
N VAL A 40 -11.32 -11.05 -0.68
CA VAL A 40 -9.95 -10.60 -0.37
C VAL A 40 -9.20 -11.62 0.52
N GLY A 41 -9.91 -12.54 1.17
CA GLY A 41 -9.34 -13.52 2.09
C GLY A 41 -8.97 -12.94 3.47
N VAL A 42 -9.71 -11.93 3.95
CA VAL A 42 -9.45 -11.26 5.24
C VAL A 42 -10.72 -11.09 6.07
N SER A 43 -10.59 -10.58 7.30
CA SER A 43 -11.75 -10.26 8.13
C SER A 43 -12.52 -9.03 7.62
N HIS A 44 -13.83 -8.98 7.90
CA HIS A 44 -14.66 -7.79 7.61
C HIS A 44 -14.16 -6.53 8.35
N VAL A 45 -13.53 -6.69 9.52
CA VAL A 45 -12.90 -5.59 10.27
C VAL A 45 -11.72 -5.02 9.46
N THR A 46 -10.92 -5.89 8.85
CA THR A 46 -9.81 -5.48 7.99
C THR A 46 -10.30 -4.70 6.77
N ILE A 47 -11.36 -5.16 6.10
CA ILE A 47 -11.97 -4.40 5.00
C ILE A 47 -12.50 -3.05 5.46
N THR A 48 -13.14 -3.00 6.62
CA THR A 48 -13.62 -1.73 7.19
C THR A 48 -12.47 -0.75 7.43
N LYS A 49 -11.30 -1.25 7.85
CA LYS A 49 -10.08 -0.46 8.00
C LYS A 49 -9.52 0.01 6.66
N VAL A 50 -9.48 -0.88 5.64
CA VAL A 50 -9.07 -0.53 4.27
C VAL A 50 -9.93 0.61 3.73
N GLU A 51 -11.25 0.50 3.83
CA GLU A 51 -12.18 1.51 3.32
C GLU A 51 -12.10 2.86 4.05
N ARG A 52 -11.59 2.86 5.27
CA ARG A 52 -11.31 4.08 6.04
C ARG A 52 -9.93 4.67 5.74
N GLY A 53 -9.10 3.96 4.96
CA GLY A 53 -7.72 4.36 4.71
C GLY A 53 -6.82 4.22 5.94
N ASP A 54 -7.08 3.25 6.80
CA ASP A 54 -6.24 2.99 7.99
C ASP A 54 -4.84 2.52 7.53
N PRO A 55 -3.79 3.31 7.80
CA PRO A 55 -2.44 3.02 7.32
C PRO A 55 -1.75 1.90 8.13
N THR A 56 -2.41 1.35 9.15
CA THR A 56 -1.94 0.15 9.86
C THR A 56 -2.24 -1.14 9.11
N VAL A 57 -3.07 -1.09 8.06
CA VAL A 57 -3.36 -2.25 7.22
C VAL A 57 -2.14 -2.59 6.37
N ALA A 58 -1.85 -3.88 6.23
CA ALA A 58 -0.77 -4.36 5.36
C ALA A 58 -0.99 -3.89 3.92
N LEU A 59 0.08 -3.41 3.28
CA LEU A 59 0.05 -2.89 1.92
C LEU A 59 -0.58 -3.88 0.93
N GLY A 60 -0.18 -5.16 1.03
CA GLY A 60 -0.72 -6.23 0.19
C GLY A 60 -2.23 -6.40 0.32
N THR A 61 -2.78 -6.29 1.53
CA THR A 61 -4.25 -6.38 1.74
C THR A 61 -4.99 -5.20 1.12
N ALA A 62 -4.46 -3.98 1.28
CA ALA A 62 -5.05 -2.79 0.67
C ALA A 62 -4.99 -2.84 -0.87
N PHE A 63 -3.88 -3.34 -1.42
CA PHE A 63 -3.66 -3.47 -2.86
C PHE A 63 -4.54 -4.55 -3.48
N GLU A 64 -4.69 -5.71 -2.81
CA GLU A 64 -5.57 -6.78 -3.27
C GLU A 64 -7.04 -6.31 -3.30
N ALA A 65 -7.49 -5.63 -2.24
CA ALA A 65 -8.82 -5.04 -2.21
C ALA A 65 -9.03 -4.03 -3.35
N ALA A 66 -8.04 -3.14 -3.59
CA ALA A 66 -8.07 -2.20 -4.70
C ALA A 66 -8.15 -2.89 -6.07
N ALA A 67 -7.34 -3.93 -6.30
CA ALA A 67 -7.32 -4.68 -7.55
C ALA A 67 -8.67 -5.36 -7.83
N LEU A 68 -9.26 -6.04 -6.83
CA LEU A 68 -10.55 -6.73 -6.97
C LEU A 68 -11.71 -5.81 -7.35
N VAL A 69 -11.66 -4.54 -6.95
CA VAL A 69 -12.68 -3.54 -7.28
C VAL A 69 -12.27 -2.61 -8.44
N GLY A 70 -11.17 -2.91 -9.12
CA GLY A 70 -10.73 -2.19 -10.32
C GLY A 70 -10.11 -0.82 -10.06
N VAL A 71 -9.52 -0.60 -8.88
CA VAL A 71 -8.75 0.61 -8.59
C VAL A 71 -7.34 0.45 -9.12
N THR A 72 -7.04 1.15 -10.21
CA THR A 72 -5.71 1.20 -10.84
C THR A 72 -4.73 1.98 -9.96
N LEU A 73 -3.76 1.29 -9.37
CA LEU A 73 -2.68 1.88 -8.55
C LEU A 73 -1.41 2.19 -9.36
N PHE A 74 -1.15 1.36 -10.37
CA PHE A 74 -0.05 1.46 -11.34
C PHE A 74 -0.62 1.25 -12.73
N ASP A 75 0.19 1.44 -13.77
CA ASP A 75 -0.19 1.13 -15.16
C ASP A 75 -0.84 -0.27 -15.25
N ASP A 76 -1.92 -0.42 -16.01
CA ASP A 76 -2.69 -1.66 -16.14
C ASP A 76 -2.05 -2.64 -17.15
N ASP A 77 -1.19 -2.17 -18.05
CA ASP A 77 -0.40 -2.99 -18.94
C ASP A 77 0.78 -3.65 -18.19
N PRO A 78 0.83 -5.00 -18.11
CA PRO A 78 1.93 -5.72 -17.47
C PRO A 78 3.28 -5.46 -18.15
N THR A 79 3.31 -5.07 -19.42
CA THR A 79 4.54 -4.71 -20.15
C THR A 79 5.08 -3.38 -19.65
N ARG A 80 4.21 -2.37 -19.52
CA ARG A 80 4.56 -1.05 -18.98
C ARG A 80 5.10 -1.14 -17.56
N ARG A 81 4.45 -1.93 -16.70
CA ARG A 81 4.92 -2.19 -15.32
C ARG A 81 6.32 -2.81 -15.26
N ARG A 82 6.64 -3.73 -16.17
CA ARG A 82 7.99 -4.35 -16.24
C ARG A 82 9.05 -3.35 -16.68
N ILE A 83 8.75 -2.57 -17.73
CA ILE A 83 9.67 -1.53 -18.23
C ILE A 83 9.95 -0.51 -17.13
N GLU A 84 8.94 -0.09 -16.39
CA GLU A 84 9.10 0.82 -15.25
C GLU A 84 9.99 0.21 -14.16
N ALA A 85 9.73 -1.04 -13.77
CA ALA A 85 10.52 -1.75 -12.76
C ALA A 85 11.99 -1.93 -13.15
N GLU A 86 12.26 -2.26 -14.43
CA GLU A 86 13.61 -2.36 -14.98
C GLU A 86 14.30 -0.98 -14.99
N GLY A 87 13.60 0.07 -15.42
CA GLY A 87 14.11 1.44 -15.38
C GLY A 87 14.51 1.89 -13.97
N ILE A 88 13.67 1.58 -12.98
CA ILE A 88 13.97 1.85 -11.55
C ILE A 88 15.20 1.05 -11.11
N SER A 89 15.25 -0.25 -11.41
CA SER A 89 16.36 -1.13 -11.01
C SER A 89 17.68 -0.68 -11.60
N ASN A 90 17.69 -0.31 -12.89
CA ASN A 90 18.87 0.23 -13.57
C ASN A 90 19.34 1.54 -12.94
N ARG A 91 18.40 2.43 -12.57
CA ARG A 91 18.74 3.68 -11.87
C ARG A 91 19.32 3.41 -10.48
N LEU A 92 18.78 2.45 -9.74
CA LEU A 92 19.30 2.06 -8.43
C LEU A 92 20.72 1.47 -8.53
N ALA A 93 21.03 0.75 -9.61
CA ALA A 93 22.35 0.13 -9.81
C ALA A 93 23.50 1.14 -9.98
N VAL A 94 23.21 2.37 -10.45
CA VAL A 94 24.21 3.44 -10.64
C VAL A 94 24.29 4.42 -9.48
N LEU A 95 23.36 4.36 -8.51
CA LEU A 95 23.41 5.25 -7.36
C LEU A 95 24.56 4.85 -6.41
N PRO A 96 25.31 5.83 -5.87
CA PRO A 96 26.34 5.54 -4.89
C PRO A 96 25.69 4.90 -3.65
N ARG A 97 26.27 3.81 -3.15
CA ARG A 97 25.84 3.23 -1.88
C ARG A 97 26.11 4.25 -0.76
N PRO A 98 25.16 4.47 0.17
CA PRO A 98 25.42 5.29 1.35
C PRO A 98 26.65 4.76 2.08
N LEU A 99 27.60 5.63 2.37
CA LEU A 99 28.67 5.32 3.31
C LEU A 99 28.00 5.09 4.67
N GLY A 100 28.02 3.84 5.14
CA GLY A 100 27.43 3.49 6.43
C GLY A 100 28.00 4.39 7.53
N HIS A 101 27.12 4.97 8.33
CA HIS A 101 27.53 5.71 9.52
C HIS A 101 28.18 4.70 10.48
N ARG A 102 29.51 4.69 10.58
CA ARG A 102 30.20 3.97 11.65
C ARG A 102 29.73 4.58 12.97
N THR A 103 28.98 3.82 13.74
CA THR A 103 28.75 4.15 15.15
C THR A 103 30.13 4.20 15.80
N PRO A 104 30.57 5.31 16.42
CA PRO A 104 31.78 5.28 17.22
C PRO A 104 31.56 4.24 18.33
N GLU A 105 32.39 3.20 18.35
CA GLU A 105 32.53 2.33 19.51
C GLU A 105 32.92 3.22 20.69
N ASN A 106 32.07 3.24 21.72
CA ASN A 106 32.40 3.88 22.98
C ASN A 106 33.45 3.01 23.70
N ASP A 107 34.71 3.30 23.43
CA ASP A 107 35.84 2.90 24.28
C ASP A 107 36.20 4.04 25.23
N PHE A 108 35.38 4.30 26.27
CA PHE A 108 35.77 5.04 27.49
C PHE A 108 34.88 4.66 28.68
#